data_AF-A0AA86HYC6-F1
#
_entry.id   AF-A0AA86HYC6-F1
#
_cell.length_a   1.000
_cell.length_b   1.000
_cell.length_c   1.000
_cell.angle_alpha   90.00
_cell.angle_beta   90.00
_cell.angle_gamma   90.00
#
_symmetry.space_group_name_H-M   'P 1'
#
loop_
_entity.id
_entity.type
_entity.pdbx_description
1 polymer ?
#
loop_
_entity_poly.entity_id
_entity_poly.type
_entity_poly.pdbx_seq_one_letter_code
_entity_poly.pdbx_strand_id
1 'polypeptide(L)'
;MAHFTDHHHTGETVMESGQYIDAGGTKQELQQGDVFPNCPNTGKSTTWTHGSHSHRTGEVVMESGHYIDADGEHVVLQQGEKFPSCPKTGQSVTWTHEQ
;
A
#
# COMPACT_ATOMS: atom_id res chain seq x y z
N MET A 1 -9.03 15.25 8.77
CA MET A 1 -7.63 15.17 9.26
C MET A 1 -7.48 13.84 9.97
N ALA A 2 -7.24 12.79 9.22
CA ALA A 2 -7.11 11.44 9.74
C ALA A 2 -5.69 10.98 9.45
N HIS A 3 -4.77 11.46 10.29
CA HIS A 3 -3.42 10.94 10.39
C HIS A 3 -3.52 9.59 11.12
N PHE A 4 -4.09 8.57 10.47
CA PHE A 4 -4.10 7.23 11.05
C PHE A 4 -2.67 6.76 11.03
N THR A 5 -2.07 6.85 12.21
CA THR A 5 -0.87 6.10 12.54
C THR A 5 -1.37 4.68 12.72
N ASP A 6 -1.63 4.04 11.57
CA ASP A 6 -2.24 2.74 11.46
C ASP A 6 -1.21 1.73 11.97
N HIS A 7 -1.33 1.43 13.27
CA HIS A 7 -0.47 0.51 13.99
C HIS A 7 -1.28 -0.76 14.24
N HIS A 8 -1.08 -1.76 13.41
CA HIS A 8 -1.67 -3.07 13.58
C HIS A 8 -0.77 -4.00 14.39
N HIS A 9 -1.36 -4.96 15.09
CA HIS A 9 -0.63 -6.00 15.78
C HIS A 9 -0.61 -7.29 14.98
N THR A 10 0.43 -8.10 15.24
CA THR A 10 0.50 -9.46 14.72
C THR A 10 -0.75 -10.26 15.10
N GLY A 11 -1.33 -10.95 14.11
CA GLY A 11 -2.57 -11.70 14.27
C GLY A 11 -3.84 -10.92 13.96
N GLU A 12 -3.75 -9.59 13.77
CA GLU A 12 -4.89 -8.82 13.27
C GLU A 12 -5.11 -9.08 11.78
N THR A 13 -6.36 -8.87 11.34
CA THR A 13 -6.71 -8.92 9.94
C THR A 13 -6.34 -7.60 9.29
N VAL A 14 -5.64 -7.68 8.17
CA VAL A 14 -5.25 -6.57 7.33
C VAL A 14 -6.53 -5.96 6.74
N MET A 15 -6.81 -4.71 7.08
CA MET A 15 -7.99 -4.01 6.57
C MET A 15 -7.73 -3.28 5.26
N GLU A 16 -6.47 -2.97 4.95
CA GLU A 16 -6.06 -2.21 3.77
C GLU A 16 -4.89 -2.93 3.10
N SER A 17 -4.95 -3.09 1.78
CA SER A 17 -3.85 -3.76 1.07
C SER A 17 -2.71 -2.79 0.93
N GLY A 18 -1.51 -3.16 1.40
CA GLY A 18 -0.47 -2.19 1.54
C GLY A 18 0.91 -2.71 1.86
N GLN A 19 1.86 -1.80 1.80
CA GLN A 19 3.20 -2.06 2.31
C GLN A 19 3.23 -1.69 3.79
N TYR A 20 3.37 -2.68 4.65
CA TYR A 20 3.46 -2.50 6.10
C TYR A 20 4.89 -2.61 6.57
N ILE A 21 5.23 -1.83 7.58
CA ILE A 21 6.58 -1.76 8.14
C ILE A 21 6.51 -2.23 9.59
N ASP A 22 7.21 -3.31 9.90
CA ASP A 22 7.25 -3.82 11.26
C ASP A 22 8.08 -2.91 12.19
N ALA A 23 7.94 -3.06 13.52
CA ALA A 23 8.73 -2.30 14.49
C ALA A 23 10.26 -2.43 14.31
N GLY A 24 10.74 -3.49 13.65
CA GLY A 24 12.13 -3.69 13.24
C GLY A 24 12.55 -2.97 11.96
N GLY A 25 11.63 -2.30 11.26
CA GLY A 25 11.86 -1.60 10.00
C GLY A 25 11.78 -2.49 8.76
N THR A 26 11.33 -3.75 8.89
CA THR A 26 11.13 -4.65 7.75
C THR A 26 9.84 -4.28 7.04
N LYS A 27 9.92 -4.09 5.73
CA LYS A 27 8.75 -3.80 4.89
C LYS A 27 8.20 -5.09 4.33
N GLN A 28 6.89 -5.28 4.43
CA GLN A 28 6.19 -6.43 3.87
C GLN A 28 4.89 -5.98 3.24
N GLU A 29 4.63 -6.50 2.05
CA GLU A 29 3.37 -6.27 1.35
C GLU A 29 2.33 -7.25 1.88
N LEU A 30 1.20 -6.73 2.35
CA LEU A 30 0.07 -7.49 2.87
C LEU A 30 -1.19 -7.06 2.12
N GLN A 31 -2.13 -7.98 1.89
CA GLN A 31 -3.37 -7.67 1.20
C GLN A 31 -4.54 -7.60 2.19
N GLN A 32 -5.58 -6.84 1.87
CA GLN A 32 -6.81 -6.82 2.64
C GLN A 32 -7.35 -8.24 2.80
N GLY A 33 -7.58 -8.64 4.05
CA GLY A 33 -8.00 -9.98 4.43
C GLY A 33 -6.86 -10.92 4.83
N ASP A 34 -5.60 -10.57 4.57
CA ASP A 34 -4.45 -11.28 5.16
C ASP A 34 -4.38 -11.07 6.68
N VAL A 35 -3.51 -11.85 7.33
CA VAL A 35 -3.23 -11.72 8.76
C VAL A 35 -1.83 -11.17 8.93
N PHE A 36 -1.68 -10.13 9.75
CA PHE A 36 -0.36 -9.57 10.07
C PHE A 36 0.55 -10.66 10.64
N PRO A 37 1.65 -11.02 9.95
CA PRO A 37 2.52 -12.09 10.40
C PRO A 37 3.41 -11.62 11.55
N ASN A 38 4.07 -12.58 12.23
CA ASN A 38 5.11 -12.24 13.21
C ASN A 38 6.29 -11.54 12.52
N CYS A 39 7.07 -10.78 13.29
CA CYS A 39 8.28 -10.12 12.80
C CYS A 39 9.19 -11.15 12.12
N PRO A 40 9.59 -10.96 10.85
CA PRO A 40 10.44 -11.92 10.15
C PRO A 40 11.86 -12.02 10.74
N ASN A 41 12.33 -10.97 11.41
CA ASN A 41 13.64 -10.94 12.06
C ASN A 41 13.68 -11.70 13.39
N THR A 42 12.59 -11.65 14.17
CA THR A 42 12.59 -12.19 15.55
C THR A 42 11.60 -13.33 15.77
N GLY A 43 10.65 -13.54 14.85
CA GLY A 43 9.56 -14.50 14.97
C GLY A 43 8.55 -14.18 16.08
N LYS A 44 8.61 -12.98 16.67
CA LYS A 44 7.73 -12.55 17.76
C LYS A 44 6.62 -11.64 17.26
N SER A 45 5.57 -11.51 18.07
CA SER A 45 4.51 -10.54 17.88
C SER A 45 5.10 -9.13 17.80
N THR A 46 4.85 -8.46 16.69
CA THR A 46 5.30 -7.10 16.40
C THR A 46 4.13 -6.23 16.02
N THR A 47 4.40 -4.93 15.98
CA THR A 47 3.48 -3.93 15.48
C THR A 47 3.86 -3.61 14.04
N TRP A 48 2.86 -3.50 13.18
CA TRP A 48 2.97 -3.17 11.77
C TRP A 48 2.41 -1.78 11.56
N THR A 49 3.20 -0.91 10.96
CA THR A 49 2.77 0.44 10.60
C THR A 49 2.51 0.49 9.10
N HIS A 50 1.36 1.02 8.70
CA HIS A 50 1.08 1.22 7.28
C HIS A 50 2.09 2.19 6.65
N GLY A 51 2.80 1.71 5.63
CA GLY A 51 3.70 2.49 4.81
C GLY A 51 2.94 3.25 3.73
N SER A 52 3.48 4.39 3.29
CA SER A 52 2.87 5.17 2.21
C SER A 52 2.79 4.37 0.91
N HIS A 53 1.60 4.28 0.30
CA HIS A 53 1.38 3.52 -0.93
C HIS A 53 1.84 4.29 -2.15
N SER A 54 2.98 3.86 -2.71
CA SER A 54 3.49 4.35 -3.99
C SER A 54 3.62 3.17 -4.95
N HIS A 55 2.84 3.16 -6.02
CA HIS A 55 2.84 2.13 -7.06
C HIS A 55 3.35 2.72 -8.37
N ARG A 56 4.03 1.95 -9.20
CA ARG A 56 4.46 2.37 -10.54
C ARG A 56 3.48 1.92 -11.61
N THR A 57 3.46 2.64 -12.72
CA THR A 57 2.81 2.21 -13.96
C THR A 57 3.17 0.76 -14.31
N GLY A 58 2.15 -0.04 -14.60
CA GLY A 58 2.25 -1.45 -14.95
C GLY A 58 2.20 -2.40 -13.76
N GLU A 59 2.31 -1.91 -12.53
CA GLU A 59 2.05 -2.71 -11.33
C GLU A 59 0.57 -3.06 -11.23
N VAL A 60 0.27 -4.15 -10.53
CA VAL A 60 -1.10 -4.56 -10.26
C VAL A 60 -1.62 -3.74 -9.10
N VAL A 61 -2.79 -3.14 -9.31
CA VAL A 61 -3.53 -2.38 -8.34
C VAL A 61 -3.95 -3.34 -7.24
N MET A 62 -3.43 -3.12 -6.03
CA MET A 62 -3.71 -3.99 -4.89
C MET A 62 -4.94 -3.54 -4.11
N GLU A 63 -5.32 -2.27 -4.26
CA GLU A 63 -6.44 -1.67 -3.55
C GLU A 63 -7.33 -0.91 -4.53
N SER A 64 -8.64 -1.05 -4.39
CA SER A 64 -9.54 -0.27 -5.24
C SER A 64 -9.66 1.12 -4.65
N GLY A 65 -9.36 2.16 -5.41
CA GLY A 65 -9.44 3.52 -4.87
C GLY A 65 -8.98 4.60 -5.83
N HIS A 66 -8.79 5.80 -5.28
CA HIS A 66 -8.32 6.97 -6.01
C HIS A 66 -6.80 7.05 -5.90
N TYR A 67 -6.13 7.11 -7.04
CA TYR A 67 -4.69 7.18 -7.11
C TYR A 67 -4.30 8.49 -7.78
N ILE A 68 -3.36 9.20 -7.17
CA ILE A 68 -2.80 10.44 -7.67
C ILE A 68 -1.35 10.22 -8.10
N ASP A 69 -0.99 10.58 -9.32
CA ASP A 69 0.41 10.49 -9.75
C ASP A 69 1.26 11.68 -9.27
N ALA A 70 2.57 11.62 -9.50
CA ALA A 70 3.49 12.70 -9.15
C ALA A 70 3.21 14.05 -9.87
N ASP A 71 2.52 14.05 -11.02
CA ASP A 71 2.05 15.24 -11.74
C ASP A 71 0.76 15.83 -11.14
N GLY A 72 0.06 15.09 -10.26
CA GLY A 72 -1.21 15.50 -9.67
C GLY A 72 -2.44 15.04 -10.46
N GLU A 73 -2.32 13.99 -11.26
CA GLU A 73 -3.39 13.38 -12.05
C GLU A 73 -4.07 12.26 -11.25
N HIS A 74 -5.41 12.27 -11.21
CA HIS A 74 -6.18 11.34 -10.39
C HIS A 74 -6.81 10.27 -11.29
N VAL A 75 -6.70 9.01 -10.90
CA VAL A 75 -7.34 7.87 -11.56
C VAL A 75 -8.04 6.99 -10.53
N VAL A 76 -9.19 6.45 -10.90
CA VAL A 76 -9.86 5.44 -10.08
C VAL A 76 -9.46 4.09 -10.64
N LEU A 77 -8.82 3.28 -9.81
CA LEU A 77 -8.41 1.93 -10.19
C LEU A 77 -9.06 0.92 -9.27
N GLN A 78 -9.34 -0.26 -9.81
CA GLN A 78 -9.88 -1.37 -9.03
C GLN A 78 -8.79 -2.40 -8.73
N GLN A 79 -8.90 -3.10 -7.61
CA GLN A 79 -8.01 -4.19 -7.26
C GLN A 79 -7.96 -5.21 -8.41
N GLY A 80 -6.75 -5.60 -8.81
CA GLY A 80 -6.49 -6.48 -9.93
C GLY A 80 -6.31 -5.77 -11.29
N GLU A 81 -6.62 -4.48 -11.39
CA GLU A 81 -6.25 -3.67 -12.56
C GLU A 81 -4.75 -3.41 -12.60
N LYS A 82 -4.26 -2.80 -13.69
CA LYS A 82 -2.87 -2.33 -13.76
C LYS A 82 -2.84 -0.82 -13.74
N PHE A 83 -1.87 -0.27 -13.02
CA PHE A 83 -1.61 1.16 -13.03
C PHE A 83 -1.32 1.63 -14.46
N PRO A 84 -2.15 2.53 -15.02
CA PRO A 84 -1.94 3.01 -16.37
C PRO A 84 -0.68 3.89 -16.46
N SER A 85 -0.19 4.10 -17.67
CA SER A 85 0.79 5.16 -17.92
C SER A 85 0.11 6.52 -17.75
N CYS A 86 0.88 7.55 -17.40
CA CYS A 86 0.34 8.91 -17.28
C CYS A 86 -0.33 9.32 -18.61
N PRO A 87 -1.64 9.63 -18.64
CA PRO A 87 -2.34 9.96 -19.87
C PRO A 87 -1.81 11.21 -20.58
N LYS A 88 -1.15 12.14 -19.88
CA LYS A 88 -0.51 13.31 -20.51
C LYS A 88 0.78 13.00 -21.26
N THR A 89 1.65 12.18 -20.68
CA THR A 89 3.03 12.00 -21.18
C THR A 89 3.25 10.61 -21.79
N GLY A 90 2.37 9.65 -21.48
CA GLY A 90 2.55 8.24 -21.79
C GLY A 90 3.69 7.57 -21.02
N GLN A 91 4.33 8.28 -20.08
CA GLN A 91 5.47 7.76 -19.34
C GLN A 91 5.03 6.95 -18.11
N SER A 92 5.93 6.08 -17.66
CA SER A 92 5.79 5.38 -16.40
C SER A 92 5.90 6.37 -15.25
N VAL A 93 4.82 6.51 -14.49
CA VAL A 93 4.72 7.39 -13.32
C VAL A 93 4.53 6.58 -12.05
N THR A 94 4.72 7.25 -10.92
CA THR A 94 4.41 6.70 -9.61
C THR A 94 3.05 7.24 -9.19
N TRP A 95 2.10 6.33 -9.03
CA TRP A 95 0.78 6.51 -8.49
C TRP A 95 0.81 6.36 -6.98
N THR A 96 0.34 7.36 -6.27
CA THR A 96 0.19 7.38 -4.83
C THR A 96 -1.27 7.17 -4.49
N HIS A 97 -1.59 6.27 -3.56
CA HIS A 97 -2.98 6.12 -3.16
C HIS A 97 -3.43 7.36 -2.37
N GLU A 98 -4.46 8.05 -2.85
CA GLU A 98 -5.08 9.20 -2.20
C GLU A 98 -6.24 8.70 -1.34
N GLN A 99 -6.05 8.76 -0.02
CA GLN A 99 -6.98 8.27 1.00
C GLN A 99 -7.86 9.40 1.56
#